data_AF-A0A850JR35-F1
#
_entry.id   AF-A0A850JR35-F1
#
_cell.length_a   1.000
_cell.length_b   1.000
_cell.length_c   1.000
_cell.angle_alpha   90.00
_cell.angle_beta   90.00
_cell.angle_gamma   90.00
#
_symmetry.space_group_name_H-M   'P 1'
#
loop_
_entity.id
_entity.type
_entity.pdbx_description
1 polymer ?
#
loop_
_entity_poly.entity_id
_entity_poly.type
_entity_poly.pdbx_seq_one_letter_code
_entity_poly.pdbx_strand_id
1 'polypeptide(L)'
;MPANTSPPEPDGPPEPGGAAGGDRERRRVRIVKGGPMLVEGPVEVVLDDGSTAVSDRWLVALCTCRRSRSYPFCDTSHRCRVRASRTTPEDTPEDDGT
;
A
#
# COMPACT_ATOMS: atom_id res chain seq x y z
N MET A 1 67.03 13.49 2.16
CA MET A 1 66.27 12.22 2.21
C MET A 1 65.97 11.97 3.68
N PRO A 2 64.70 11.90 4.09
CA PRO A 2 63.87 10.76 3.71
C PRO A 2 62.62 11.14 2.93
N ALA A 3 62.31 10.28 1.95
CA ALA A 3 61.04 10.23 1.27
C ALA A 3 59.91 10.10 2.30
N ASN A 4 58.94 11.01 2.26
CA ASN A 4 57.67 10.79 2.93
C ASN A 4 56.96 9.66 2.18
N THR A 5 57.20 8.43 2.62
CA THR A 5 56.49 7.25 2.13
C THR A 5 55.19 7.18 2.92
N SER A 6 54.12 7.71 2.34
CA SER A 6 52.77 7.40 2.78
C SER A 6 52.56 5.88 2.74
N PRO A 7 51.88 5.26 3.72
CA PRO A 7 51.51 3.85 3.62
C PRO A 7 50.55 3.68 2.42
N PRO A 8 50.62 2.57 1.67
CA PRO A 8 49.57 2.23 0.72
C PRO A 8 48.27 2.01 1.50
N GLU A 9 47.17 2.60 1.00
CA GLU A 9 45.82 2.34 1.50
C GLU A 9 45.55 0.83 1.41
N PRO A 10 44.84 0.22 2.38
CA PRO A 10 44.51 -1.20 2.30
C PRO A 10 43.62 -1.43 1.06
N ASP A 11 44.15 -2.19 0.11
CA ASP A 11 43.42 -2.78 -1.00
C ASP A 11 42.19 -3.54 -0.47
N GLY A 12 41.01 -3.05 -0.85
CA GLY A 12 39.78 -3.85 -0.84
C GLY A 12 38.59 -3.13 -0.21
N PRO A 13 37.49 -2.91 -0.94
CA PRO A 13 36.20 -2.73 -0.28
C PRO A 13 35.92 -3.98 0.58
N PRO A 14 35.23 -3.87 1.74
CA PRO A 14 34.72 -5.06 2.39
C PRO A 14 33.88 -5.82 1.38
N GLU A 15 34.26 -7.06 1.11
CA GLU A 15 33.53 -8.03 0.31
C GLU A 15 32.02 -7.88 0.58
N PRO A 16 31.15 -7.87 -0.46
CA PRO A 16 29.72 -7.89 -0.24
C PRO A 16 29.41 -9.20 0.47
N GLY A 17 29.27 -9.12 1.80
CA GLY A 17 28.90 -10.23 2.65
C GLY A 17 27.56 -10.77 2.21
N GLY A 18 27.60 -11.74 1.29
CA GLY A 18 26.44 -12.47 0.85
C GLY A 18 25.86 -13.23 2.03
N ALA A 19 24.60 -13.00 2.31
CA ALA A 19 23.76 -13.95 3.01
C ALA A 19 22.57 -14.28 2.11
N ALA A 20 22.70 -15.43 1.44
CA ALA A 20 21.66 -16.35 0.99
C ALA A 20 20.49 -15.81 0.15
N GLY A 21 20.19 -16.51 -0.95
CA GLY A 21 18.88 -16.44 -1.59
C GLY A 21 17.79 -16.92 -0.63
N GLY A 22 17.35 -16.04 0.26
CA GLY A 22 16.14 -16.19 1.04
C GLY A 22 14.99 -15.59 0.25
N ASP A 23 13.81 -16.18 0.38
CA ASP A 23 12.52 -15.58 0.04
C ASP A 23 12.60 -14.04 0.15
N ARG A 24 12.68 -13.36 -1.00
CA ARG A 24 12.88 -11.91 -1.13
C ARG A 24 11.89 -11.25 -0.18
N GLU A 25 12.36 -10.66 0.92
CA GLU A 25 11.54 -10.38 2.11
C GLU A 25 10.15 -9.87 1.71
N ARG A 26 9.15 -10.75 1.87
CA ARG A 26 7.83 -10.51 1.31
C ARG A 26 7.22 -9.35 2.04
N ARG A 27 7.03 -8.24 1.33
CA ARG A 27 6.24 -7.11 1.83
C ARG A 27 4.80 -7.57 1.99
N ARG A 28 4.27 -7.47 3.22
CA ARG A 28 2.91 -7.90 3.47
C ARG A 28 1.92 -6.89 2.87
N VAL A 29 0.97 -7.43 2.11
CA VAL A 29 -0.16 -6.68 1.58
C VAL A 29 -1.46 -7.32 2.07
N ARG A 30 -2.36 -6.52 2.64
CA ARG A 30 -3.69 -6.98 3.07
C ARG A 30 -4.77 -6.28 2.28
N ILE A 31 -5.67 -7.05 1.68
CA ILE A 31 -6.83 -6.53 0.96
C ILE A 31 -8.03 -6.52 1.91
N VAL A 32 -8.60 -5.34 2.17
CA VAL A 32 -9.80 -5.21 2.99
C VAL A 32 -11.04 -5.26 2.08
N LYS A 33 -11.98 -6.16 2.35
CA LYS A 33 -13.24 -6.25 1.58
C LYS A 33 -13.99 -4.92 1.64
N GLY A 34 -14.20 -4.31 0.48
CA GLY A 34 -14.86 -2.99 0.38
C GLY A 34 -14.05 -1.81 0.93
N GLY A 35 -12.78 -2.04 1.28
CA GLY A 35 -11.89 -1.06 1.88
C GLY A 35 -10.55 -0.95 1.14
N PRO A 36 -9.58 -0.26 1.74
CA PRO A 36 -8.27 -0.03 1.12
C PRO A 36 -7.40 -1.29 1.10
N MET A 37 -6.33 -1.22 0.32
CA MET A 37 -5.21 -2.16 0.37
C MET A 37 -4.19 -1.64 1.39
N LEU A 38 -3.87 -2.43 2.41
CA LEU A 38 -2.88 -2.07 3.43
C LEU A 38 -1.53 -2.65 3.05
N VAL A 39 -0.51 -1.80 2.97
CA VAL A 39 0.86 -2.14 2.59
C VAL A 39 1.81 -1.73 3.73
N GLU A 40 2.72 -2.62 4.11
CA GLU A 40 3.82 -2.27 5.02
C GLU A 40 4.77 -1.29 4.33
N GLY A 41 4.97 -0.13 4.95
CA GLY A 41 5.79 0.95 4.40
C GLY A 41 7.20 1.01 4.97
N PRO A 42 8.01 2.01 4.56
CA PRO A 42 7.67 3.11 3.66
C PRO A 42 7.38 2.66 2.22
N VAL A 43 6.54 3.40 1.49
CA VAL A 43 6.18 3.07 0.10
C VAL A 43 6.30 4.28 -0.83
N GLU A 44 6.72 3.99 -2.05
CA GLU A 44 6.61 4.87 -3.21
C GLU A 44 5.57 4.27 -4.17
N VAL A 45 4.61 5.09 -4.61
CA VAL A 45 3.53 4.68 -5.52
C VAL A 45 3.66 5.46 -6.82
N VAL A 46 3.89 4.74 -7.91
CA VAL A 46 3.88 5.30 -9.27
C VAL A 46 2.48 5.12 -9.86
N LEU A 47 1.91 6.20 -10.36
CA LEU A 47 0.59 6.25 -10.99
C LEU A 47 0.70 6.07 -12.52
N ASP A 48 -0.44 5.83 -13.17
CA ASP A 48 -0.50 5.63 -14.62
C ASP A 48 -0.17 6.88 -15.43
N ASP A 49 -0.34 8.07 -14.84
CA ASP A 49 0.10 9.35 -15.41
C ASP A 49 1.60 9.62 -15.24
N GLY A 50 2.33 8.70 -14.60
CA GLY A 50 3.75 8.82 -14.29
C GLY A 50 4.05 9.67 -13.05
N SER A 51 3.05 10.17 -12.34
CA SER A 51 3.26 10.88 -11.07
C SER A 51 3.58 9.90 -9.93
N THR A 52 4.33 10.38 -8.95
CA THR A 52 4.78 9.59 -7.80
C THR A 52 4.25 10.16 -6.49
N ALA A 53 3.70 9.30 -5.64
CA ALA A 53 3.29 9.63 -4.28
C ALA A 53 4.05 8.79 -3.25
N VAL A 54 4.60 9.42 -2.23
CA VAL A 54 5.43 8.77 -1.20
C VAL A 54 4.73 8.79 0.14
N SER A 55 4.90 7.72 0.93
CA SER A 55 4.48 7.70 2.33
C SER A 55 5.51 7.00 3.20
N ASP A 56 6.02 7.73 4.19
CA ASP A 56 6.97 7.23 5.19
C ASP A 56 6.28 6.53 6.38
N ARG A 57 4.98 6.27 6.27
CA ARG A 57 4.24 5.56 7.31
C ARG A 57 4.60 4.08 7.26
N TRP A 58 4.72 3.47 8.44
CA TRP A 58 4.95 2.03 8.60
C TRP A 58 3.82 1.15 8.04
N LEU A 59 2.59 1.68 7.96
CA LEU A 59 1.46 1.05 7.31
C LEU A 59 0.70 2.08 6.48
N VAL A 60 0.54 1.78 5.19
CA VAL A 60 -0.02 2.68 4.19
C VAL A 60 -1.31 2.09 3.65
N ALA A 61 -2.38 2.88 3.61
CA ALA A 61 -3.66 2.47 3.05
C ALA A 61 -3.82 3.04 1.64
N LEU A 62 -3.75 2.18 0.63
CA LEU A 62 -3.97 2.53 -0.78
C LEU A 62 -5.45 2.44 -1.15
N CYS A 63 -5.91 3.44 -1.88
CA CYS A 63 -7.29 3.54 -2.30
C CYS A 63 -7.59 2.58 -3.46
N THR A 64 -8.53 1.68 -3.23
CA THR A 64 -9.05 0.75 -4.26
C THR A 64 -10.37 1.22 -4.87
N CYS A 65 -10.99 2.25 -4.29
CA CYS A 65 -12.32 2.71 -4.69
C CYS A 65 -12.33 3.96 -5.59
N ARG A 66 -11.16 4.57 -5.84
CA ARG A 66 -10.95 5.79 -6.64
C ARG A 66 -11.80 7.02 -6.26
N ARG A 67 -12.39 7.02 -5.07
CA ARG A 67 -13.17 8.16 -4.54
C ARG A 67 -12.37 9.07 -3.61
N SER A 68 -11.11 8.74 -3.34
CA SER A 68 -10.29 9.53 -2.42
C SER A 68 -9.89 10.85 -3.06
N ARG A 69 -9.96 11.92 -2.28
CA ARG A 69 -9.40 13.24 -2.61
C ARG A 69 -7.87 13.29 -2.52
N SER A 70 -7.27 12.33 -1.80
CA SER A 70 -5.83 12.18 -1.62
C SER A 70 -5.31 10.95 -2.36
N TYR A 71 -5.91 10.60 -3.51
CA TYR A 71 -5.46 9.48 -4.33
C TYR A 71 -3.96 9.62 -4.62
N PRO A 72 -3.13 8.56 -4.43
CA PRO A 72 -3.49 7.14 -4.27
C PRO A 72 -3.82 6.67 -2.84
N PHE A 73 -3.71 7.53 -1.82
CA PHE A 73 -3.95 7.14 -0.43
C PHE A 73 -5.44 7.12 -0.08
N CYS A 74 -5.82 6.32 0.91
CA CYS A 74 -7.21 6.21 1.36
C CYS A 74 -7.55 7.26 2.43
N ASP A 75 -8.54 8.10 2.16
CA ASP A 75 -9.11 9.12 3.06
C ASP A 75 -10.46 8.71 3.68
N THR A 76 -10.77 7.41 3.68
CA THR A 76 -12.06 6.83 4.13
C THR A 76 -13.28 7.04 3.23
N SER A 77 -13.13 7.67 2.05
CA SER A 77 -14.23 7.85 1.08
C SER A 77 -14.89 6.54 0.61
N HIS A 78 -14.25 5.39 0.84
CA HIS A 78 -14.83 4.08 0.54
C HIS A 78 -16.12 3.80 1.33
N ARG A 79 -16.30 4.42 2.51
CA ARG A 79 -17.45 4.21 3.41
C ARG A 79 -18.76 4.81 2.88
N CYS A 80 -18.69 5.78 1.97
CA CYS A 80 -19.86 6.42 1.35
C CYS A 80 -20.56 5.51 0.33
N ARG A 81 -20.72 4.21 0.61
CA ARG A 81 -21.71 3.38 -0.07
C ARG A 81 -23.07 3.73 0.52
N VAL A 82 -23.66 4.83 0.05
CA VAL A 82 -25.11 4.97 0.14
C VAL A 82 -25.66 3.76 -0.60
N ARG A 83 -26.28 2.81 0.13
CA ARG A 83 -27.03 1.72 -0.50
C ARG A 83 -28.02 2.42 -1.43
N ALA A 84 -27.81 2.34 -2.74
CA ALA A 84 -28.91 2.55 -3.66
C ALA A 84 -29.97 1.53 -3.23
N SER A 85 -31.03 2.04 -2.62
CA SER A 85 -32.13 1.29 -2.07
C SER A 85 -32.63 0.34 -3.14
N ARG A 86 -32.43 -0.96 -2.91
CA ARG A 86 -33.21 -1.98 -3.60
C ARG A 86 -34.59 -1.94 -2.95
N THR A 87 -35.38 -0.94 -3.30
CA THR A 87 -36.81 -0.90 -2.99
C THR A 87 -37.43 -1.99 -3.86
N THR A 88 -37.58 -3.19 -3.31
CA THR A 88 -38.56 -4.14 -3.83
C THR A 88 -39.91 -3.63 -3.32
N PRO A 89 -40.82 -3.13 -4.17
CA PRO A 89 -42.23 -3.20 -3.83
C PRO A 89 -42.63 -4.69 -3.87
N GLU A 90 -43.73 -5.04 -3.20
CA GLU A 90 -44.34 -6.39 -3.13
C GLU A 90 -43.81 -7.29 -2.02
N ASP A 91 -44.50 -7.26 -0.87
CA ASP A 91 -45.38 -8.37 -0.53
C ASP A 91 -46.54 -7.85 0.33
N THR A 92 -47.76 -8.25 -0.01
CA THR A 92 -49.06 -7.68 0.43
C THR A 92 -49.48 -8.29 1.76
N PRO A 93 -50.15 -7.56 2.68
CA PRO A 93 -50.73 -8.19 3.87
C PRO A 93 -51.93 -9.07 3.48
N GLU A 94 -51.85 -10.36 3.76
CA GLU A 94 -52.98 -11.30 3.71
C GLU A 94 -53.93 -10.98 4.88
N ASP A 95 -55.08 -10.40 4.57
CA ASP A 95 -56.21 -10.23 5.49
C ASP A 95 -57.17 -11.42 5.29
N ASP A 96 -57.01 -12.45 6.13
CA ASP A 96 -57.94 -13.59 6.18
C ASP A 96 -59.11 -13.24 7.12
N GLY A 97 -60.14 -12.66 6.52
CA GLY A 97 -61.38 -12.29 7.20
C GLY A 97 -62.17 -13.50 7.69
N THR A 98 -62.54 -13.47 8.98
CA THR A 98 -63.54 -14.33 9.64
C THR A 98 -64.96 -13.98 9.23
#